data_AF-A0A382BAF7-F1
#
_entry.id   AF-A0A382BAF7-F1
#
_cell.length_a   1.000
_cell.length_b   1.000
_cell.length_c   1.000
_cell.angle_alpha   90.00
_cell.angle_beta   90.00
_cell.angle_gamma   90.00
#
_symmetry.space_group_name_H-M   'P 1'
#
loop_
_entity.id
_entity.type
_entity.pdbx_description
1 polymer ?
#
loop_
_entity_poly.entity_id
_entity_poly.type
_entity_poly.pdbx_seq_one_letter_code
_entity_poly.pdbx_strand_id
1 'polypeptide(L)'
;KFIMLSNYPGGIRTYVDAETGGHYAVWFYPETKEIKLFSGTTFDINPGLVTLGQYKGHLYDAKVDVFYHLKVIHKGKQIKVWFGKNKDKAEKIIEANDGKFKSGLFAFDGYNQPVHFDNILITGPGIPRSDGEAVESQNKLAIVWGILKSNKISKRG
;
A
#
# COMPACT_ATOMS: atom_id res chain seq x y z
N LYS A 1 4.40 -0.35 7.82
CA LYS A 1 4.73 -0.23 9.27
C LYS A 1 5.13 1.21 9.56
N PHE A 2 4.55 1.80 10.60
CA PHE A 2 4.79 3.20 11.01
C PHE A 2 5.78 3.27 12.17
N ILE A 3 6.52 4.37 12.27
CA ILE A 3 7.51 4.62 13.33
C ILE A 3 6.92 5.49 14.45
N MET A 4 5.95 6.35 14.15
CA MET A 4 5.23 7.14 15.14
C MET A 4 3.76 7.39 14.76
N LEU A 5 2.96 7.78 15.76
CA LEU A 5 1.53 8.09 15.60
C LEU A 5 1.30 9.55 15.23
N SER A 6 1.79 9.96 14.06
CA SER A 6 1.49 11.28 13.49
C SER A 6 0.75 11.11 12.18
N ASN A 7 -0.18 12.02 11.90
CA ASN A 7 -0.83 12.11 10.60
C ASN A 7 0.15 12.45 9.49
N TYR A 8 -0.25 12.14 8.26
CA TYR A 8 0.56 12.28 7.05
C TYR A 8 1.84 11.41 6.99
N PRO A 9 1.84 10.15 7.49
CA PRO A 9 2.98 9.26 7.33
C PRO A 9 3.31 8.98 5.86
N GLY A 10 2.28 8.83 5.02
CA GLY A 10 2.43 8.28 3.68
C GLY A 10 1.37 7.25 3.33
N GLY A 11 1.63 6.51 2.25
CA GLY A 11 0.70 5.55 1.69
C GLY A 11 1.24 4.89 0.43
N ILE A 12 0.33 4.35 -0.39
CA ILE A 12 0.65 3.87 -1.73
C ILE A 12 -0.12 4.67 -2.77
N ARG A 13 0.48 4.81 -3.95
CA ARG A 13 -0.19 5.34 -5.14
C ARG A 13 -0.30 4.29 -6.22
N THR A 14 -1.39 4.34 -6.96
CA THR A 14 -1.66 3.48 -8.12
C THR A 14 -2.02 4.35 -9.32
N TYR A 15 -1.65 3.89 -10.52
CA TYR A 15 -1.87 4.61 -11.78
C TYR A 15 -1.28 6.03 -11.74
N VAL A 16 -0.07 6.15 -11.20
CA VAL A 16 0.66 7.41 -11.23
C VAL A 16 1.05 7.70 -12.68
N ASP A 17 0.52 8.79 -13.21
CA ASP A 17 0.94 9.36 -14.48
C ASP A 17 2.34 9.96 -14.32
N ALA A 18 3.30 9.49 -15.11
CA ALA A 18 4.70 9.86 -14.94
C ALA A 18 5.02 11.29 -15.39
N GLU A 19 4.16 11.90 -16.21
CA GLU A 19 4.35 13.25 -16.73
C GLU A 19 3.73 14.28 -15.79
N THR A 20 2.49 14.01 -15.35
CA THR A 20 1.69 14.95 -14.57
C THR A 20 1.76 14.70 -13.08
N GLY A 21 1.98 13.45 -12.67
CA GLY A 21 1.83 13.00 -11.29
C GLY A 21 0.39 12.74 -10.86
N GLY A 22 -0.60 12.81 -11.77
CA GLY A 22 -1.98 12.41 -11.48
C GLY A 22 -2.06 10.95 -11.03
N HIS A 23 -2.87 10.65 -10.01
CA HIS A 23 -2.84 9.33 -9.38
C HIS A 23 -4.10 9.02 -8.53
N TYR A 24 -4.25 7.76 -8.15
CA TYR A 24 -5.02 7.38 -6.95
C TYR A 24 -4.09 7.10 -5.78
N ALA A 25 -4.47 7.49 -4.57
CA ALA A 25 -3.67 7.26 -3.36
C ALA A 25 -4.51 6.60 -2.26
N VAL A 26 -3.98 5.55 -1.62
CA VAL A 26 -4.47 5.10 -0.32
C VAL A 26 -3.53 5.63 0.75
N TRP A 27 -4.02 6.59 1.53
CA TRP A 27 -3.24 7.33 2.51
C TRP A 27 -3.67 7.00 3.93
N PHE A 28 -2.69 6.89 4.83
CA PHE A 28 -2.93 6.52 6.22
C PHE A 28 -2.85 7.75 7.12
N TYR A 29 -3.67 7.77 8.17
CA TYR A 29 -3.69 8.81 9.20
C TYR A 29 -3.67 8.12 10.58
N PRO A 30 -2.49 7.76 11.10
CA PRO A 30 -2.33 7.00 12.35
C PRO A 30 -2.94 7.68 13.58
N GLU A 31 -2.81 9.00 13.70
CA GLU A 31 -3.29 9.76 14.85
C GLU A 31 -4.83 9.74 14.93
N THR A 32 -5.50 9.95 13.80
CA THR A 32 -6.98 9.92 13.73
C THR A 32 -7.54 8.52 13.45
N LYS A 33 -6.67 7.53 13.20
CA LYS A 33 -7.01 6.14 12.83
C LYS A 33 -7.87 6.07 11.58
N GLU A 34 -7.51 6.87 10.57
CA GLU A 34 -8.23 6.93 9.30
C GLU A 34 -7.38 6.38 8.16
N ILE A 35 -8.06 5.79 7.17
CA ILE A 35 -7.49 5.44 5.88
C ILE A 35 -8.35 6.14 4.83
N LYS A 36 -7.73 6.86 3.91
CA LYS A 36 -8.44 7.61 2.87
C LYS A 36 -8.00 7.17 1.50
N LEU A 37 -8.96 7.07 0.58
CA LEU A 37 -8.72 6.91 -0.84
C LEU A 37 -8.90 8.27 -1.50
N PHE A 38 -7.88 8.73 -2.21
CA PHE A 38 -7.91 9.99 -2.96
C PHE A 38 -7.71 9.76 -4.45
N SER A 39 -8.16 10.71 -5.26
CA SER A 39 -7.53 11.04 -6.54
C SER A 39 -6.78 12.36 -6.42
N GLY A 40 -5.60 12.44 -7.02
CA GLY A 40 -4.76 13.64 -7.06
C GLY A 40 -4.38 14.01 -8.49
N THR A 41 -3.90 15.24 -8.69
CA THR A 41 -3.58 15.80 -10.03
C THR A 41 -2.09 15.95 -10.28
N THR A 42 -1.27 15.92 -9.23
CA THR A 42 0.17 16.22 -9.28
C THR A 42 0.97 15.31 -8.36
N PHE A 43 2.30 15.34 -8.51
CA PHE A 43 3.21 14.61 -7.61
C PHE A 43 3.11 15.10 -6.15
N ASP A 44 3.01 16.42 -5.95
CA ASP A 44 2.65 16.97 -4.65
C ASP A 44 1.24 16.47 -4.28
N ILE A 45 1.15 15.86 -3.10
CA ILE A 45 -0.09 15.30 -2.58
C ILE A 45 -1.02 16.38 -2.04
N ASN A 46 -0.52 17.58 -1.72
CA ASN A 46 -1.34 18.62 -1.09
C ASN A 46 -2.39 19.27 -2.02
N PRO A 47 -2.08 19.65 -3.27
CA PRO A 47 -3.04 20.31 -4.15
C PRO A 47 -3.98 19.32 -4.86
N GLY A 48 -5.24 19.72 -5.03
CA GLY A 48 -6.18 19.07 -5.95
C GLY A 48 -6.65 17.67 -5.54
N LEU A 49 -6.50 17.29 -4.27
CA LEU A 49 -7.02 16.02 -3.76
C LEU A 49 -8.55 16.00 -3.74
N VAL A 50 -9.11 14.91 -4.24
CA VAL A 50 -10.53 14.57 -4.09
C VAL A 50 -10.62 13.30 -3.25
N THR A 51 -11.36 13.36 -2.14
CA THR A 51 -11.64 12.17 -1.31
C THR A 51 -12.68 11.30 -2.01
N LEU A 52 -12.28 10.10 -2.41
CA LEU A 52 -13.18 9.10 -3.01
C LEU A 52 -13.79 8.17 -1.97
N GLY A 53 -13.13 8.03 -0.82
CA GLY A 53 -13.65 7.26 0.30
C GLY A 53 -12.76 7.37 1.53
N GLN A 54 -13.35 7.05 2.68
CA GLN A 54 -12.67 7.08 3.97
C GLN A 54 -13.13 5.88 4.79
N TYR A 55 -12.17 5.27 5.50
CA TYR A 55 -12.41 4.24 6.48
C TYR A 55 -11.91 4.70 7.85
N LYS A 56 -12.76 4.51 8.86
CA LYS A 56 -12.44 4.67 10.28
C LYS A 56 -13.11 3.54 11.02
N GLY A 57 -12.35 2.51 11.39
CA GLY A 57 -12.92 1.30 11.96
C GLY A 57 -11.88 0.42 12.63
N HIS A 58 -12.37 -0.68 13.21
CA HIS A 58 -11.63 -1.51 14.16
C HIS A 58 -10.41 -2.22 13.58
N LEU A 59 -10.31 -2.37 12.25
CA LEU A 59 -9.17 -3.04 11.61
C LEU A 59 -7.89 -2.21 11.69
N TYR A 60 -8.01 -0.89 11.85
CA TYR A 60 -6.89 0.04 11.93
C TYR A 60 -6.73 0.63 13.34
N ASP A 61 -6.07 -0.13 14.21
CA ASP A 61 -5.65 0.31 15.54
C ASP A 61 -4.39 1.19 15.53
N ALA A 62 -3.80 1.42 14.35
CA ALA A 62 -2.66 2.29 14.10
C ALA A 62 -1.46 2.06 15.04
N LYS A 63 -1.11 0.81 15.38
CA LYS A 63 0.03 0.52 16.25
C LYS A 63 1.37 0.78 15.54
N VAL A 64 2.29 1.42 16.26
CA VAL A 64 3.70 1.55 15.87
C VAL A 64 4.34 0.17 15.81
N ASP A 65 5.31 0.01 14.90
CA ASP A 65 6.09 -1.22 14.72
C ASP A 65 5.25 -2.46 14.33
N VAL A 66 4.02 -2.25 13.87
CA VAL A 66 3.14 -3.31 13.35
C VAL A 66 3.02 -3.20 11.83
N PHE A 67 3.12 -4.34 11.15
CA PHE A 67 2.76 -4.47 9.75
C PHE A 67 1.26 -4.74 9.61
N TYR A 68 0.67 -4.14 8.57
CA TYR A 68 -0.69 -4.39 8.13
C TYR A 68 -0.66 -4.86 6.68
N HIS A 69 -1.74 -5.52 6.26
CA HIS A 69 -1.95 -5.88 4.87
C HIS A 69 -2.87 -4.87 4.21
N LEU A 70 -2.41 -4.30 3.10
CA LEU A 70 -3.17 -3.44 2.22
C LEU A 70 -3.25 -4.09 0.83
N LYS A 71 -4.45 -4.11 0.24
CA LYS A 71 -4.66 -4.55 -1.13
C LYS A 71 -5.59 -3.57 -1.84
N VAL A 72 -5.17 -3.13 -3.02
CA VAL A 72 -5.98 -2.28 -3.90
C VAL A 72 -6.26 -3.05 -5.19
N ILE A 73 -7.53 -3.07 -5.61
CA ILE A 73 -7.97 -3.71 -6.85
C ILE A 73 -8.65 -2.67 -7.72
N HIS A 74 -8.18 -2.57 -8.96
CA HIS A 74 -8.82 -1.80 -10.02
C HIS A 74 -9.55 -2.74 -10.98
N LYS A 75 -10.82 -2.48 -11.26
CA LYS A 75 -11.61 -3.17 -12.29
C LYS A 75 -12.45 -2.16 -13.07
N GLY A 76 -11.95 -1.76 -14.25
CA GLY A 76 -12.53 -0.63 -14.98
C GLY A 76 -12.42 0.63 -14.12
N LYS A 77 -13.56 1.28 -13.85
CA LYS A 77 -13.64 2.46 -12.96
C LYS A 77 -13.78 2.10 -11.46
N GLN A 78 -14.01 0.83 -11.14
CA GLN A 78 -14.19 0.41 -9.75
C GLN A 78 -12.85 0.28 -9.05
N ILE A 79 -12.73 0.92 -7.90
CA ILE A 79 -11.56 0.88 -7.01
C ILE A 79 -12.01 0.25 -5.70
N LYS A 80 -11.36 -0.84 -5.29
CA LYS A 80 -11.64 -1.52 -4.02
C LYS A 80 -10.38 -1.56 -3.16
N VAL A 81 -10.50 -1.11 -1.92
CA VAL A 81 -9.43 -1.14 -0.93
C VAL A 81 -9.79 -2.17 0.13
N TRP A 82 -8.87 -3.10 0.36
CA TRP A 82 -8.96 -4.11 1.41
C TRP A 82 -7.85 -3.89 2.42
N PHE A 83 -8.16 -4.06 3.69
CA PHE A 83 -7.23 -3.81 4.78
C PHE A 83 -7.42 -4.80 5.93
N GLY A 84 -6.33 -5.17 6.60
CA GLY A 84 -6.39 -6.01 7.78
C GLY A 84 -5.03 -6.25 8.42
N LYS A 85 -5.02 -7.06 9.48
CA LYS A 85 -3.78 -7.42 10.20
C LYS A 85 -2.85 -8.31 9.38
N ASN A 86 -3.41 -9.09 8.45
CA ASN A 86 -2.68 -9.92 7.50
C ASN A 86 -3.59 -10.18 6.28
N LYS A 87 -3.10 -10.95 5.30
CA LYS A 87 -3.82 -11.25 4.06
C LYS A 87 -5.16 -11.99 4.30
N ASP A 88 -5.20 -12.88 5.29
CA ASP A 88 -6.38 -13.73 5.55
C ASP A 88 -7.45 -13.01 6.37
N LYS A 89 -7.06 -11.98 7.13
CA LYS A 89 -7.94 -11.12 7.93
C LYS A 89 -8.20 -9.76 7.29
N ALA A 90 -8.00 -9.65 5.98
CA ALA A 90 -8.25 -8.41 5.25
C ALA A 90 -9.71 -8.33 4.82
N GLU A 91 -10.36 -7.22 5.13
CA GLU A 91 -11.75 -6.94 4.74
C GLU A 91 -11.80 -5.74 3.80
N LYS A 92 -12.87 -5.65 2.99
CA LYS A 92 -13.07 -4.52 2.10
C LYS A 92 -13.47 -3.30 2.93
N ILE A 93 -12.63 -2.27 2.94
CA ILE A 93 -12.84 -1.08 3.75
C ILE A 93 -13.34 0.12 2.95
N ILE A 94 -13.02 0.20 1.65
CA ILE A 94 -13.44 1.30 0.76
C ILE A 94 -13.81 0.72 -0.61
N GLU A 95 -14.87 1.22 -1.20
CA GLU A 95 -15.24 1.00 -2.60
C GLU A 95 -15.64 2.33 -3.25
N ALA A 96 -15.03 2.66 -4.37
CA ALA A 96 -15.27 3.88 -5.13
C ALA A 96 -15.41 3.59 -6.62
N ASN A 97 -15.99 4.53 -7.36
CA ASN A 97 -16.15 4.46 -8.80
C ASN A 97 -15.59 5.74 -9.42
N ASP A 98 -14.36 5.68 -9.93
CA ASP A 98 -13.66 6.81 -10.55
C ASP A 98 -12.83 6.28 -11.73
N GLY A 99 -12.92 6.96 -12.87
CA GLY A 99 -12.30 6.53 -14.12
C GLY A 99 -11.25 7.49 -14.66
N LYS A 100 -10.78 8.43 -13.84
CA LYS A 100 -9.83 9.48 -14.22
C LYS A 100 -8.50 8.90 -14.69
N PHE A 101 -7.99 7.87 -14.01
CA PHE A 101 -6.74 7.20 -14.36
C PHE A 101 -7.00 5.73 -14.70
N LYS A 102 -6.37 5.24 -15.78
CA LYS A 102 -6.60 3.88 -16.30
C LYS A 102 -5.37 2.99 -16.23
N SER A 103 -4.19 3.59 -16.17
CA SER A 103 -2.89 2.95 -16.15
C SER A 103 -1.85 3.93 -15.63
N GLY A 104 -0.70 3.43 -15.19
CA GLY A 104 0.42 4.24 -14.73
C GLY A 104 1.31 3.45 -13.80
N LEU A 105 2.25 4.16 -13.17
CA LEU A 105 3.19 3.59 -12.22
C LEU A 105 2.51 3.27 -10.88
N PHE A 106 3.23 2.49 -10.08
CA PHE A 106 2.94 2.29 -8.66
C PHE A 106 4.01 2.99 -7.85
N ALA A 107 3.62 3.66 -6.77
CA ALA A 107 4.56 4.35 -5.89
C ALA A 107 4.28 4.05 -4.43
N PHE A 108 5.34 4.11 -3.62
CA PHE A 108 5.32 3.99 -2.17
C PHE A 108 5.81 5.31 -1.61
N ASP A 109 4.97 5.99 -0.85
CA ASP A 109 5.27 7.32 -0.34
C ASP A 109 5.42 7.31 1.17
N GLY A 110 6.47 7.98 1.64
CA GLY A 110 6.54 8.58 2.97
C GLY A 110 6.46 10.09 2.83
N TYR A 111 5.93 10.80 3.82
CA TYR A 111 5.86 12.27 3.80
C TYR A 111 6.58 12.92 4.97
N ASN A 112 6.00 12.93 6.18
CA ASN A 112 6.63 13.59 7.33
C ASN A 112 7.34 12.62 8.30
N GLN A 113 7.31 11.32 8.02
CA GLN A 113 8.01 10.30 8.78
C GLN A 113 8.37 9.10 7.91
N PRO A 114 9.39 8.30 8.29
CA PRO A 114 9.69 7.03 7.62
C PRO A 114 8.51 6.06 7.68
N VAL A 115 8.25 5.37 6.57
CA VAL A 115 7.27 4.27 6.47
C VAL A 115 7.94 3.07 5.84
N HIS A 116 7.75 1.89 6.43
CA HIS A 116 8.31 0.65 5.89
C HIS A 116 7.23 -0.15 5.15
N PHE A 117 7.62 -0.63 3.97
CA PHE A 117 6.84 -1.50 3.10
C PHE A 117 7.56 -2.84 2.96
N ASP A 118 6.81 -3.94 2.90
CA ASP A 118 7.34 -5.30 2.73
C ASP A 118 6.29 -6.19 2.03
N ASN A 119 6.72 -7.31 1.46
CA ASN A 119 5.89 -8.29 0.76
C ASN A 119 5.02 -7.67 -0.36
N ILE A 120 5.64 -6.83 -1.19
CA ILE A 120 4.95 -6.15 -2.28
C ILE A 120 4.70 -7.12 -3.43
N LEU A 121 3.43 -7.24 -3.82
CA LEU A 121 2.99 -7.98 -4.99
C LEU A 121 2.10 -7.08 -5.87
N ILE A 122 2.50 -6.91 -7.12
CA ILE A 122 1.74 -6.19 -8.15
C ILE A 122 1.44 -7.19 -9.26
N THR A 123 0.16 -7.37 -9.59
CA THR A 123 -0.27 -8.29 -10.65
C THR A 123 -1.41 -7.66 -11.44
N GLY A 124 -1.49 -7.97 -12.73
CA GLY A 124 -2.57 -7.51 -13.59
C GLY A 124 -2.37 -7.99 -15.03
N PRO A 125 -3.29 -7.66 -15.93
CA PRO A 125 -3.12 -7.92 -17.35
C PRO A 125 -1.79 -7.32 -17.84
N GLY A 126 -0.97 -8.11 -18.55
CA GLY A 126 0.31 -7.67 -19.09
C GLY A 126 1.45 -7.52 -18.07
N ILE A 127 1.21 -7.79 -16.78
CA ILE A 127 2.27 -7.84 -15.76
C ILE A 127 2.69 -9.30 -15.58
N PRO A 128 3.94 -9.68 -15.92
CA PRO A 128 4.43 -11.03 -15.67
C PRO A 128 4.22 -11.40 -14.20
N ARG A 129 3.50 -12.50 -13.96
CA ARG A 129 3.37 -13.02 -12.60
C ARG A 129 4.70 -13.66 -12.23
N SER A 130 5.46 -13.00 -11.35
CA SER A 130 6.32 -13.75 -10.46
C SER A 130 5.44 -14.31 -9.34
N ASP A 131 5.34 -15.62 -9.25
CA ASP A 131 4.90 -16.37 -8.08
C ASP A 131 5.91 -16.27 -6.91
N GLY A 132 6.74 -15.21 -6.92
CA GLY A 132 7.85 -15.02 -6.01
C GLY A 132 7.39 -15.01 -4.56
N GLU A 133 8.01 -15.87 -3.76
CA GLU A 133 7.77 -15.90 -2.33
C GLU A 133 8.42 -14.69 -1.64
N ALA A 134 7.76 -14.21 -0.59
CA ALA A 134 8.30 -13.15 0.25
C ALA A 134 9.65 -13.56 0.87
N VAL A 135 10.59 -12.60 0.92
CA VAL A 135 11.91 -12.80 1.50
C VAL A 135 12.08 -12.00 2.79
N GLU A 136 12.93 -12.48 3.69
CA GLU A 136 13.50 -11.66 4.76
C GLU A 136 14.80 -11.03 4.29
N SER A 137 14.89 -9.70 4.37
CA SER A 137 16.11 -8.96 4.03
C SER A 137 17.30 -9.49 4.81
N GLN A 138 18.37 -9.86 4.11
CA GLN A 138 19.67 -10.10 4.73
C GLN A 138 20.46 -8.79 4.77
N ASN A 139 21.31 -8.60 5.77
CA ASN A 139 22.09 -7.37 5.96
C ASN A 139 23.23 -7.18 4.94
N LYS A 140 23.16 -7.73 3.71
CA LYS A 140 24.29 -7.78 2.76
C LYS A 140 23.89 -7.59 1.29
N LEU A 141 24.87 -7.14 0.51
CA LEU A 141 24.86 -6.64 -0.88
C LEU A 141 24.07 -7.49 -1.91
N ALA A 142 23.71 -6.80 -3.01
CA ALA A 142 22.70 -7.08 -4.05
C ALA A 142 22.64 -8.46 -4.74
N ILE A 143 23.46 -9.44 -4.35
CA ILE A 143 23.52 -10.76 -4.99
C ILE A 143 22.69 -11.80 -4.22
N VAL A 144 22.40 -11.57 -2.93
CA VAL A 144 21.48 -12.38 -2.12
C VAL A 144 20.61 -11.45 -1.27
N TRP A 145 19.45 -11.07 -1.83
CA TRP A 145 18.53 -10.07 -1.25
C TRP A 145 17.78 -10.55 0.00
N GLY A 146 17.67 -11.86 0.21
CA GLY A 146 16.95 -12.39 1.37
C GLY A 146 16.80 -13.90 1.37
N ILE A 147 16.33 -14.45 2.50
CA ILE A 147 15.92 -15.85 2.61
C ILE A 147 14.40 -15.92 2.45
N LEU A 148 13.89 -16.87 1.66
CA LEU A 148 12.45 -17.10 1.56
C LEU A 148 11.85 -17.33 2.95
N LYS A 149 10.77 -16.61 3.28
CA LYS A 149 10.10 -16.74 4.59
C LYS A 149 9.58 -18.16 4.85
N SER A 150 9.27 -18.92 3.79
CA SER A 150 8.88 -20.33 3.85
C SER A 150 9.98 -21.26 4.39
N ASN A 151 11.25 -20.95 4.14
CA ASN A 151 12.39 -21.81 4.50
C ASN A 151 12.68 -21.88 6.00
N LYS A 152 12.05 -21.03 6.83
CA LYS A 152 12.23 -21.06 8.29
C LYS A 152 11.50 -22.21 8.99
N ILE A 153 10.60 -22.93 8.32
CA ILE A 153 9.78 -23.98 8.96
C ILE A 153 10.51 -25.34 9.03
N SER A 154 11.71 -25.50 8.45
CA SER A 154 12.40 -26.81 8.37
C SER A 154 13.54 -27.06 9.38
N LYS A 155 13.58 -26.37 10.53
CA LYS A 155 14.46 -26.78 11.63
C LYS A 155 13.66 -27.25 12.85
N ARG A 156 13.09 -28.45 12.73
CA ARG A 156 12.92 -29.37 13.86
C ARG A 156 13.83 -30.57 13.60
N GLY A 157 14.86 -30.67 14.41
CA GLY A 157 15.82 -31.76 14.54
C GLY A 157 16.60 -31.51 15.81
#